data_AF-B9NM20-F1
#
_entry.id   AF-B9NM20-F1
#
_cell.length_a   1.000
_cell.length_b   1.000
_cell.length_c   1.000
_cell.angle_alpha   90.00
_cell.angle_beta   90.00
_cell.angle_gamma   90.00
#
_symmetry.space_group_name_H-M   'P 1'
#
loop_
_entity.id
_entity.type
_entity.pdbx_description
1 polymer ?
#
loop_
_entity_poly.entity_id
_entity_poly.type
_entity_poly.pdbx_seq_one_letter_code
_entity_poly.pdbx_strand_id
1 'polypeptide(L)'
;MNIVRAFEDGPFVFAHTEYDFSRRNIGFEVFRFEDGQAVEHWDNIQQRQGPNISGRSMVDGTAEVKDTAKTEENRAFVRCFVETALIGGDLGQIDICIDTAAFVEHNPRFSDDLAELRVALSDTGGVNYQRLHRVLAEGDFVLTVCEGTFQGVHSSFYDLFRVAGGRIVEHWDTVETIAPRNVWKNDNGKF
;
A
#
# COMPACT_ATOMS: atom_id res chain seq x y z
N MET A 1 15.77 13.15 -2.60
CA MET A 1 14.36 12.79 -2.40
C MET A 1 13.64 13.10 -3.70
N ASN A 2 12.91 12.12 -4.22
CA ASN A 2 12.13 12.22 -5.44
C ASN A 2 10.69 11.79 -5.11
N ILE A 3 9.73 12.68 -5.30
CA ILE A 3 8.30 12.34 -5.18
C ILE A 3 7.89 11.71 -6.51
N VAL A 4 7.58 10.41 -6.49
CA VAL A 4 7.24 9.64 -7.69
C VAL A 4 5.81 9.97 -8.12
N ARG A 5 4.90 10.03 -7.15
CA ARG A 5 3.50 10.38 -7.30
C ARG A 5 2.98 10.92 -5.96
N ALA A 6 2.04 11.85 -6.03
CA ALA A 6 1.41 12.47 -4.87
C ALA A 6 -0.06 12.70 -5.18
N PHE A 7 -0.88 12.57 -4.15
CA PHE A 7 -2.32 12.56 -4.24
C PHE A 7 -2.94 13.36 -3.09
N GLU A 8 -4.16 13.83 -3.31
CA GLU A 8 -4.97 14.58 -2.34
C GLU A 8 -6.29 13.87 -2.06
N ASP A 9 -6.66 13.79 -0.78
CA ASP A 9 -7.92 13.23 -0.33
C ASP A 9 -8.48 14.05 0.85
N GLY A 10 -9.24 15.10 0.50
CA GLY A 10 -9.76 16.05 1.47
C GLY A 10 -8.61 16.70 2.28
N PRO A 11 -8.57 16.56 3.61
CA PRO A 11 -7.50 17.14 4.42
C PRO A 11 -6.18 16.36 4.34
N PHE A 12 -6.14 15.23 3.61
CA PHE A 12 -4.94 14.40 3.51
C PHE A 12 -4.19 14.64 2.21
N VAL A 13 -2.86 14.61 2.31
CA VAL A 13 -1.96 14.44 1.17
C VAL A 13 -1.20 13.15 1.40
N PHE A 14 -1.10 12.30 0.38
CA PHE A 14 -0.29 11.08 0.45
C PHE A 14 0.60 10.94 -0.77
N ALA A 15 1.83 10.52 -0.57
CA ALA A 15 2.86 10.50 -1.60
C ALA A 15 3.68 9.22 -1.56
N HIS A 16 4.09 8.75 -2.74
CA HIS A 16 5.06 7.68 -2.90
C HIS A 16 6.42 8.32 -3.19
N THR A 17 7.37 8.12 -2.29
CA THR A 17 8.64 8.85 -2.27
C THR A 17 9.82 7.89 -2.36
N GLU A 18 10.79 8.24 -3.20
CA GLU A 18 12.12 7.64 -3.21
C GLU A 18 13.13 8.56 -2.49
N TYR A 19 13.83 7.99 -1.51
CA TYR A 19 14.89 8.66 -0.76
C TYR A 19 16.25 8.17 -1.24
N ASP A 20 17.16 9.11 -1.54
CA ASP A 20 18.43 8.85 -2.23
C ASP A 20 19.66 9.24 -1.39
N PHE A 21 19.52 9.33 -0.06
CA PHE A 21 20.56 9.86 0.82
C PHE A 21 21.72 8.87 1.05
N SER A 22 21.59 7.95 2.01
CA SER A 22 22.65 7.01 2.41
C SER A 22 22.32 5.54 2.12
N ARG A 23 21.02 5.22 2.07
CA ARG A 23 20.45 3.99 1.54
C ARG A 23 19.25 4.39 0.70
N ARG A 24 19.11 3.79 -0.48
CA ARG A 24 17.90 3.99 -1.28
C ARG A 24 16.73 3.37 -0.55
N ASN A 25 15.79 4.21 -0.13
CA ASN A 25 14.57 3.78 0.54
C ASN A 25 13.38 4.22 -0.30
N ILE A 26 12.32 3.43 -0.22
CA ILE A 26 11.03 3.77 -0.78
C ILE A 26 10.08 3.91 0.41
N GLY A 27 9.22 4.93 0.36
CA GLY A 27 8.22 5.10 1.40
C GLY A 27 6.95 5.71 0.89
N PHE A 28 5.88 5.46 1.63
CA PHE A 28 4.68 6.26 1.55
C PHE A 28 4.68 7.27 2.69
N GLU A 29 4.36 8.52 2.37
CA GLU A 29 4.16 9.59 3.34
C GLU A 29 2.68 9.97 3.33
N VAL A 30 2.10 10.22 4.50
CA VAL A 30 0.73 10.71 4.67
C VAL A 30 0.77 11.90 5.60
N PHE A 31 0.24 13.02 5.14
CA PHE A 31 0.09 14.24 5.92
C PHE A 31 -1.39 14.54 6.09
N ARG A 32 -1.77 15.04 7.26
CA ARG A 32 -3.08 15.68 7.47
C ARG A 32 -2.90 17.16 7.72
N PHE A 33 -3.72 17.96 7.05
CA PHE A 33 -3.69 19.41 7.13
C PHE A 33 -4.91 19.96 7.87
N GLU A 34 -4.69 20.99 8.67
CA GLU A 34 -5.71 21.86 9.26
C GLU A 34 -5.24 23.32 9.10
N ASP A 35 -6.13 24.22 8.68
CA ASP A 35 -5.83 25.65 8.50
C ASP A 35 -4.54 25.94 7.69
N GLY A 36 -4.29 25.10 6.68
CA GLY A 36 -3.11 25.21 5.80
C GLY A 36 -1.80 24.75 6.43
N GLN A 37 -1.82 24.13 7.61
CA GLN A 37 -0.66 23.59 8.31
C GLN A 37 -0.74 22.07 8.40
N ALA A 38 0.40 21.38 8.23
CA ALA A 38 0.49 19.96 8.51
C ALA A 38 0.44 19.75 10.02
N VAL A 39 -0.61 19.07 10.51
CA VAL A 39 -0.82 18.80 11.93
C VAL A 39 -0.47 17.36 12.31
N GLU A 40 -0.50 16.44 11.35
CA GLU A 40 -0.07 15.06 11.53
C GLU A 40 0.72 14.57 10.30
N HIS A 41 1.65 13.66 10.56
CA HIS A 41 2.50 13.04 9.56
C HIS A 41 2.76 11.58 9.95
N TRP A 42 2.53 10.67 9.01
CA TRP A 42 2.89 9.27 9.11
C TRP A 42 3.69 8.88 7.88
N ASP A 43 4.69 8.03 8.07
CA ASP A 43 5.44 7.41 7.01
C ASP A 43 5.37 5.88 7.12
N ASN A 44 5.65 5.20 6.03
CA ASN A 44 5.98 3.78 6.02
C ASN A 44 7.13 3.58 5.04
N ILE A 45 8.31 3.21 5.55
CA ILE A 45 9.57 3.24 4.79
C ILE A 45 10.18 1.85 4.79
N GLN A 46 10.53 1.38 3.59
CA GLN A 46 11.33 0.16 3.42
C GLN A 46 12.56 0.42 2.56
N GLN A 47 13.58 -0.43 2.74
CA GLN A 47 14.75 -0.39 1.88
C GLN A 47 14.33 -0.72 0.44
N ARG A 48 14.82 0.06 -0.52
CA ARG A 48 14.61 -0.23 -1.94
C ARG A 48 15.23 -1.58 -2.26
N GLN A 49 14.43 -2.43 -2.89
CA GLN A 49 14.80 -3.75 -3.38
C GLN A 49 14.50 -3.84 -4.88
N GLY A 50 14.94 -4.95 -5.48
CA GLY A 50 14.58 -5.26 -6.86
C GLY A 50 15.32 -4.45 -7.93
N PRO A 51 14.91 -4.61 -9.21
CA PRO A 51 13.58 -5.02 -9.67
C PRO A 51 13.17 -6.46 -9.29
N ASN A 52 11.86 -6.73 -9.24
CA ASN A 52 11.31 -8.05 -8.97
C ASN A 52 11.51 -9.02 -10.15
N ILE A 53 11.00 -10.25 -10.04
CA ILE A 53 11.14 -11.31 -11.05
C ILE A 53 10.51 -10.89 -12.40
N SER A 54 9.45 -10.08 -12.38
CA SER A 54 8.82 -9.52 -13.58
C SER A 54 9.54 -8.29 -14.15
N GLY A 55 10.67 -7.88 -13.56
CA GLY A 55 11.44 -6.71 -14.01
C GLY A 55 10.83 -5.37 -13.57
N ARG A 56 9.81 -5.37 -12.71
CA ARG A 56 9.19 -4.17 -12.16
C ARG A 56 10.03 -3.65 -11.01
N SER A 57 10.18 -2.34 -10.93
CA SER A 57 10.78 -1.72 -9.76
C SER A 57 9.71 -1.45 -8.69
N MET A 58 10.12 -0.90 -7.55
CA MET A 58 9.14 -0.49 -6.54
C MET A 58 8.45 0.85 -6.85
N VAL A 59 8.85 1.58 -7.90
CA VAL A 59 8.41 2.97 -8.15
C VAL A 59 8.09 3.29 -9.61
N ASP A 60 8.24 2.33 -10.52
CA ASP A 60 7.78 2.45 -11.91
C ASP A 60 6.24 2.40 -11.96
N GLY A 61 5.70 2.48 -13.17
CA GLY A 61 4.29 2.65 -13.41
C GLY A 61 3.87 4.12 -13.45
N THR A 62 2.61 4.36 -13.79
CA THR A 62 2.11 5.72 -14.04
C THR A 62 1.93 6.52 -12.75
N ALA A 63 1.93 7.85 -12.88
CA ALA A 63 1.52 8.80 -11.86
C ALA A 63 0.28 9.61 -12.29
N GLU A 64 -0.23 9.37 -13.50
CA GLU A 64 -1.41 10.05 -14.05
C GLU A 64 -2.69 9.51 -13.41
N VAL A 65 -3.36 10.36 -12.63
CA VAL A 65 -4.67 10.06 -12.03
C VAL A 65 -5.77 10.06 -13.10
N LYS A 66 -6.61 9.04 -13.09
CA LYS A 66 -7.80 8.87 -13.95
C LYS A 66 -9.02 8.62 -13.10
N ASP A 67 -10.19 8.58 -13.73
CA ASP A 67 -11.45 8.21 -13.07
C ASP A 67 -11.73 9.00 -11.76
N THR A 68 -11.38 10.29 -11.70
CA THR A 68 -11.57 11.16 -10.51
C THR A 68 -13.03 11.21 -10.03
N ALA A 69 -13.99 11.09 -10.94
CA ALA A 69 -15.42 10.99 -10.61
C ALA A 69 -15.81 9.68 -9.90
N LYS A 70 -14.94 8.67 -9.89
CA LYS A 70 -15.14 7.35 -9.25
C LYS A 70 -14.29 7.16 -7.99
N THR A 71 -13.65 8.21 -7.48
CA THR A 71 -12.76 8.12 -6.28
C THR A 71 -13.40 7.33 -5.14
N GLU A 72 -14.64 7.64 -4.77
CA GLU A 72 -15.33 6.95 -3.67
C GLU A 72 -15.77 5.51 -4.02
N GLU A 73 -16.08 5.25 -5.30
CA GLU A 73 -16.39 3.91 -5.77
C GLU A 73 -15.13 3.02 -5.69
N ASN A 74 -14.00 3.52 -6.19
CA ASN A 74 -12.72 2.84 -6.15
C ASN A 74 -12.23 2.63 -4.71
N ARG A 75 -12.40 3.65 -3.85
CA ARG A 75 -12.12 3.55 -2.40
C ARG A 75 -12.90 2.42 -1.75
N ALA A 76 -14.22 2.37 -1.98
CA ALA A 76 -15.08 1.35 -1.41
C ALA A 76 -14.75 -0.05 -1.94
N PHE A 77 -14.45 -0.16 -3.24
CA PHE A 77 -14.04 -1.39 -3.89
C PHE A 77 -12.74 -1.95 -3.29
N VAL A 78 -11.68 -1.15 -3.21
CA VAL A 78 -10.38 -1.57 -2.66
C VAL A 78 -10.48 -1.85 -1.16
N ARG A 79 -11.23 -1.04 -0.39
CA ARG A 79 -11.53 -1.34 1.01
C ARG A 79 -12.13 -2.74 1.16
N CYS A 80 -13.17 -3.04 0.38
CA CYS A 80 -13.85 -4.33 0.41
C CYS A 80 -12.88 -5.46 0.10
N PHE A 81 -12.04 -5.31 -0.94
CA PHE A 81 -11.01 -6.29 -1.28
C PHE A 81 -10.03 -6.53 -0.11
N VAL A 82 -9.50 -5.47 0.51
CA VAL A 82 -8.57 -5.62 1.65
C VAL A 82 -9.23 -6.29 2.85
N GLU A 83 -10.44 -5.87 3.21
CA GLU A 83 -11.18 -6.43 4.35
C GLU A 83 -11.56 -7.90 4.14
N THR A 84 -11.94 -8.29 2.92
CA THR A 84 -12.41 -9.66 2.62
C THR A 84 -11.28 -10.62 2.25
N ALA A 85 -10.35 -10.20 1.39
CA ALA A 85 -9.28 -11.04 0.87
C ALA A 85 -8.08 -11.06 1.81
N LEU A 86 -7.52 -9.88 2.12
CA LEU A 86 -6.25 -9.79 2.85
C LEU A 86 -6.43 -10.03 4.35
N ILE A 87 -7.46 -9.41 4.95
CA ILE A 87 -7.78 -9.59 6.38
C ILE A 87 -8.67 -10.81 6.60
N GLY A 88 -9.73 -10.97 5.79
CA GLY A 88 -10.69 -12.07 5.93
C GLY A 88 -10.18 -13.43 5.44
N GLY A 89 -9.11 -13.45 4.65
CA GLY A 89 -8.52 -14.68 4.11
C GLY A 89 -9.34 -15.33 2.99
N ASP A 90 -10.34 -14.64 2.41
CA ASP A 90 -11.08 -15.15 1.26
C ASP A 90 -10.26 -14.96 -0.02
N LEU A 91 -9.38 -15.93 -0.30
CA LEU A 91 -8.52 -15.92 -1.49
C LEU A 91 -9.31 -15.99 -2.80
N GLY A 92 -10.61 -16.35 -2.77
CA GLY A 92 -11.48 -16.30 -3.94
C GLY A 92 -11.69 -14.89 -4.47
N GLN A 93 -11.53 -13.87 -3.62
CA GLN A 93 -11.61 -12.46 -4.02
C GLN A 93 -10.45 -12.02 -4.91
N ILE A 94 -9.31 -12.72 -4.87
CA ILE A 94 -8.15 -12.36 -5.71
C ILE A 94 -8.52 -12.46 -7.19
N ASP A 95 -9.19 -13.54 -7.61
CA ASP A 95 -9.60 -13.74 -9.01
C ASP A 95 -10.77 -12.84 -9.43
N ILE A 96 -11.56 -12.38 -8.47
CA ILE A 96 -12.72 -11.51 -8.69
C ILE A 96 -12.27 -10.05 -8.85
N CYS A 97 -11.38 -9.60 -7.95
CA CYS A 97 -11.00 -8.21 -7.83
C CYS A 97 -9.78 -7.84 -8.68
N ILE A 98 -8.85 -8.77 -8.93
CA ILE A 98 -7.62 -8.48 -9.67
C ILE A 98 -7.76 -8.89 -11.13
N ASP A 99 -7.34 -8.01 -12.05
CA ASP A 99 -7.23 -8.34 -13.47
C ASP A 99 -5.99 -9.21 -13.72
N THR A 100 -6.13 -10.51 -13.55
CA THR A 100 -5.01 -11.46 -13.64
C THR A 100 -4.31 -11.49 -14.99
N ALA A 101 -4.92 -10.95 -16.04
CA ALA A 101 -4.32 -10.87 -17.38
C ALA A 101 -3.45 -9.62 -17.58
N ALA A 102 -3.70 -8.55 -16.81
CA ALA A 102 -3.05 -7.26 -16.97
C ALA A 102 -2.40 -6.71 -15.68
N PHE A 103 -2.42 -7.49 -14.59
CA PHE A 103 -1.88 -7.09 -13.31
C PHE A 103 -0.37 -6.84 -13.37
N VAL A 104 0.04 -5.73 -12.77
CA VAL A 104 1.45 -5.35 -12.63
C VAL A 104 1.78 -5.22 -11.15
N GLU A 105 2.73 -6.03 -10.70
CA GLU A 105 3.13 -6.11 -9.30
C GLU A 105 4.48 -5.42 -9.09
N HIS A 106 4.55 -4.47 -8.17
CA HIS A 106 5.78 -3.74 -7.83
C HIS A 106 6.39 -4.17 -6.49
N ASN A 107 5.70 -5.02 -5.72
CA ASN A 107 6.27 -5.65 -4.54
C ASN A 107 7.54 -6.41 -4.93
N PRO A 108 8.69 -6.14 -4.29
CA PRO A 108 9.96 -6.76 -4.66
C PRO A 108 10.00 -8.27 -4.43
N ARG A 109 9.05 -8.83 -3.66
CA ARG A 109 8.98 -10.26 -3.31
C ARG A 109 8.10 -11.09 -4.25
N PHE A 110 7.27 -10.44 -5.05
CA PHE A 110 6.28 -11.12 -5.90
C PHE A 110 6.49 -10.75 -7.37
N SER A 111 6.03 -11.62 -8.25
CA SER A 111 5.94 -11.37 -9.69
C SER A 111 4.53 -10.89 -10.09
N ASP A 112 4.38 -10.54 -11.37
CA ASP A 112 3.06 -10.26 -11.99
C ASP A 112 2.13 -11.50 -11.92
N ASP A 113 2.67 -12.71 -11.65
CA ASP A 113 1.89 -13.92 -11.35
C ASP A 113 1.48 -13.97 -9.87
N LEU A 114 0.17 -13.99 -9.65
CA LEU A 114 -0.46 -13.99 -8.33
C LEU A 114 -0.32 -15.33 -7.57
N ALA A 115 0.29 -16.36 -8.14
CA ALA A 115 0.50 -17.65 -7.46
C ALA A 115 1.32 -17.49 -6.17
N GLU A 116 2.40 -16.70 -6.21
CA GLU A 116 3.26 -16.44 -5.05
C GLU A 116 2.50 -15.65 -3.97
N LEU A 117 1.68 -14.68 -4.38
CA LEU A 117 0.81 -13.93 -3.47
C LEU A 117 -0.17 -14.84 -2.74
N ARG A 118 -0.82 -15.78 -3.45
CA ARG A 118 -1.75 -16.75 -2.84
C ARG A 118 -1.06 -17.64 -1.82
N VAL A 119 0.15 -18.11 -2.12
CA VAL A 119 0.94 -18.91 -1.18
C VAL A 119 1.28 -18.08 0.06
N ALA A 120 1.71 -16.83 -0.12
CA ALA A 120 2.07 -15.95 0.97
C ALA A 120 0.87 -15.63 1.89
N LEU A 121 -0.31 -15.37 1.33
CA LEU A 121 -1.54 -15.10 2.08
C LEU A 121 -2.12 -16.35 2.76
N SER A 122 -1.82 -17.54 2.26
CA SER A 122 -2.24 -18.81 2.88
C SER A 122 -1.36 -19.18 4.08
N ASP A 123 -0.13 -18.65 4.15
CA ASP A 123 0.82 -18.92 5.22
C ASP A 123 0.62 -17.95 6.38
N THR A 124 -0.06 -18.42 7.44
CA THR A 124 -0.24 -17.64 8.68
C THR A 124 1.08 -17.26 9.39
N GLY A 125 2.19 -17.93 9.06
CA GLY A 125 3.53 -17.56 9.52
C GLY A 125 4.24 -16.55 8.62
N GLY A 126 3.68 -16.27 7.44
CA GLY A 126 4.17 -15.32 6.45
C GLY A 126 3.61 -13.92 6.65
N VAL A 127 2.73 -13.47 5.74
CA VAL A 127 2.06 -12.18 5.85
C VAL A 127 0.66 -12.37 6.41
N ASN A 128 0.31 -11.58 7.42
CA ASN A 128 -0.99 -11.65 8.09
C ASN A 128 -1.50 -10.24 8.35
N TYR A 129 -2.50 -9.81 7.58
CA TYR A 129 -3.19 -8.54 7.77
C TYR A 129 -4.24 -8.69 8.86
N GLN A 130 -4.30 -7.74 9.79
CA GLN A 130 -5.16 -7.86 10.97
C GLN A 130 -6.15 -6.70 11.08
N ARG A 131 -5.74 -5.48 10.71
CA ARG A 131 -6.57 -4.29 10.84
C ARG A 131 -6.31 -3.29 9.74
N LEU A 132 -7.38 -2.79 9.13
CA LEU A 132 -7.36 -1.64 8.23
C LEU A 132 -7.58 -0.35 9.04
N HIS A 133 -6.60 0.55 9.02
CA HIS A 133 -6.65 1.83 9.75
C HIS A 133 -7.11 2.99 8.89
N ARG A 134 -6.67 3.02 7.61
CA ARG A 134 -6.98 4.12 6.69
C ARG A 134 -7.11 3.63 5.26
N VAL A 135 -7.98 4.30 4.52
CA VAL A 135 -8.10 4.16 3.06
C VAL A 135 -8.13 5.57 2.50
N LEU A 136 -7.10 5.96 1.77
CA LEU A 136 -6.99 7.24 1.08
C LEU A 136 -7.10 7.03 -0.43
N ALA A 137 -7.77 7.92 -1.15
CA ALA A 137 -7.99 7.73 -2.58
C ALA A 137 -8.03 9.04 -3.35
N GLU A 138 -7.49 8.99 -4.57
CA GLU A 138 -7.70 10.02 -5.59
C GLU A 138 -7.86 9.33 -6.95
N GLY A 139 -9.06 9.44 -7.53
CA GLY A 139 -9.39 8.80 -8.80
C GLY A 139 -9.21 7.29 -8.77
N ASP A 140 -8.34 6.78 -9.64
CA ASP A 140 -8.02 5.36 -9.76
C ASP A 140 -6.97 4.86 -8.77
N PHE A 141 -6.35 5.72 -7.97
CA PHE A 141 -5.36 5.34 -6.96
C PHE A 141 -5.98 5.25 -5.56
N VAL A 142 -5.73 4.15 -4.87
CA VAL A 142 -6.21 3.92 -3.50
C VAL A 142 -5.09 3.37 -2.62
N LEU A 143 -4.68 4.13 -1.62
CA LEU A 143 -3.74 3.72 -0.59
C LEU A 143 -4.49 3.13 0.61
N THR A 144 -4.10 1.94 1.03
CA THR A 144 -4.57 1.33 2.28
C THR A 144 -3.45 1.26 3.29
N VAL A 145 -3.80 1.55 4.54
CA VAL A 145 -2.87 1.54 5.68
C VAL A 145 -3.34 0.46 6.64
N CYS A 146 -2.59 -0.63 6.70
CA CYS A 146 -2.93 -1.81 7.49
C CYS A 146 -1.88 -2.11 8.57
N GLU A 147 -2.35 -2.80 9.61
CA GLU A 147 -1.56 -3.39 10.68
C GLU A 147 -1.67 -4.91 10.62
N GLY A 148 -0.58 -5.59 10.98
CA GLY A 148 -0.58 -7.02 11.17
C GLY A 148 0.79 -7.56 11.52
N THR A 149 1.13 -8.73 10.97
CA THR A 149 2.45 -9.33 11.16
C THR A 149 3.08 -9.78 9.86
N PHE A 150 4.38 -9.52 9.70
CA PHE A 150 5.19 -10.07 8.63
C PHE A 150 6.27 -10.97 9.24
N GLN A 151 6.27 -12.26 8.90
CA GLN A 151 7.15 -13.28 9.47
C GLN A 151 7.09 -13.34 11.00
N GLY A 152 5.88 -13.21 11.55
CA GLY A 152 5.63 -13.18 13.00
C GLY A 152 6.05 -11.88 13.72
N VAL A 153 6.56 -10.88 12.99
CA VAL A 153 6.95 -9.58 13.54
C VAL A 153 5.82 -8.57 13.33
N HIS A 154 5.48 -7.79 14.36
CA HIS A 154 4.48 -6.72 14.27
C HIS A 154 4.89 -5.67 13.24
N SER A 155 4.02 -5.42 12.26
CA SER A 155 4.35 -4.65 11.07
C SER A 155 3.18 -3.79 10.58
N SER A 156 3.52 -2.70 9.89
CA SER A 156 2.61 -1.88 9.10
C SER A 156 2.79 -2.16 7.61
N PHE A 157 1.66 -2.22 6.90
CA PHE A 157 1.57 -2.43 5.46
C PHE A 157 0.91 -1.20 4.85
N TYR A 158 1.59 -0.58 3.90
CA TYR A 158 1.02 0.49 3.09
C TYR A 158 0.98 -0.02 1.67
N ASP A 159 -0.23 -0.30 1.19
CA ASP A 159 -0.48 -0.89 -0.12
C ASP A 159 -1.23 0.13 -0.98
N LEU A 160 -0.62 0.57 -2.08
CA LEU A 160 -1.21 1.44 -3.08
C LEU A 160 -1.70 0.59 -4.25
N PHE A 161 -2.97 0.73 -4.59
CA PHE A 161 -3.61 0.03 -5.70
C PHE A 161 -4.00 1.02 -6.79
N ARG A 162 -3.89 0.60 -8.06
CA ARG A 162 -4.56 1.27 -9.18
C ARG A 162 -5.73 0.43 -9.69
N VAL A 163 -6.87 1.07 -9.89
CA VAL A 163 -8.11 0.44 -10.37
C VAL A 163 -8.40 0.85 -11.81
N ALA A 164 -8.71 -0.12 -12.68
CA ALA A 164 -9.18 0.18 -14.02
C ALA A 164 -10.26 -0.82 -14.44
N GLY A 165 -11.33 -0.32 -15.07
CA GLY A 165 -12.42 -1.19 -15.53
C GLY A 165 -13.10 -1.99 -14.40
N GLY A 166 -13.10 -1.48 -13.16
CA GLY A 166 -13.67 -2.15 -11.99
C GLY A 166 -12.82 -3.28 -11.42
N ARG A 167 -11.52 -3.35 -11.77
CA ARG A 167 -10.56 -4.32 -11.23
C ARG A 167 -9.27 -3.65 -10.79
N ILE A 168 -8.57 -4.26 -9.85
CA ILE A 168 -7.19 -3.90 -9.49
C ILE A 168 -6.28 -4.37 -10.62
N VAL A 169 -5.47 -3.45 -11.13
CA VAL A 169 -4.58 -3.70 -12.27
C VAL A 169 -3.11 -3.42 -11.97
N GLU A 170 -2.81 -2.78 -10.85
CA GLU A 170 -1.43 -2.44 -10.47
C GLU A 170 -1.33 -2.26 -8.96
N HIS A 171 -0.19 -2.64 -8.38
CA HIS A 171 0.01 -2.63 -6.93
C HIS A 171 1.45 -2.27 -6.56
N TRP A 172 1.61 -1.43 -5.53
CA TRP A 172 2.89 -1.09 -4.88
C TRP A 172 2.76 -1.19 -3.38
N ASP A 173 3.81 -1.61 -2.68
CA ASP A 173 3.77 -1.75 -1.23
C ASP A 173 4.99 -1.18 -0.49
N THR A 174 4.80 -1.01 0.82
CA THR A 174 5.88 -1.01 1.80
C THR A 174 5.48 -1.79 3.05
N VAL A 175 6.46 -2.48 3.65
CA VAL A 175 6.32 -3.20 4.91
C VAL A 175 7.36 -2.67 5.89
N GLU A 176 6.91 -2.20 7.05
CA GLU A 176 7.80 -1.68 8.10
C GLU A 176 7.52 -2.36 9.44
N THR A 177 8.57 -2.74 10.17
CA THR A 177 8.44 -3.25 11.54
C THR A 177 8.01 -2.14 12.48
N ILE A 178 6.97 -2.40 13.26
CA ILE A 178 6.52 -1.49 14.31
C ILE A 178 7.31 -1.82 15.58
N ALA A 179 7.99 -0.80 16.11
CA ALA A 179 8.71 -0.97 17.36
C ALA A 179 7.73 -1.31 18.51
N PRO A 180 8.13 -2.09 19.52
CA PRO A 180 7.29 -2.33 20.69
C PRO A 180 6.87 -1.04 21.39
N ARG A 181 5.64 -0.98 21.92
CA ARG A 181 5.09 0.25 22.51
C ARG A 181 5.92 0.84 23.66
N ASN A 182 6.64 0.01 24.40
CA ASN A 182 7.50 0.44 25.51
C ASN A 182 8.73 1.26 25.07
N VAL A 183 9.07 1.29 23.77
CA VAL A 183 10.18 2.10 23.24
C VAL A 183 9.69 3.31 22.44
N TRP A 184 8.38 3.54 22.36
CA TRP A 184 7.83 4.69 21.67
C TRP A 184 8.19 5.98 22.40
N LYS A 185 8.47 7.04 21.63
CA LYS A 185 8.86 8.36 22.16
C LYS A 185 7.67 9.31 22.35
N ASN A 186 6.49 8.92 21.89
CA ASN A 186 5.24 9.67 21.97
C ASN A 186 4.04 8.71 21.85
N ASP A 187 2.83 9.21 22.10
CA ASP A 187 1.59 8.44 22.03
C ASP A 187 0.95 8.43 20.62
N ASN A 188 1.52 9.17 19.66
CA ASN A 188 1.08 9.18 18.27
C ASN A 188 1.59 7.88 17.63
N GLY A 189 0.73 6.88 17.50
CA GLY A 189 1.11 5.58 16.98
C GLY A 189 1.49 5.59 15.50
N LYS A 190 1.76 4.39 14.95
CA LYS A 190 2.11 4.18 13.53
C LYS A 190 0.95 4.49 12.55
N PHE A 191 -0.25 4.77 13.06
CA PHE A 191 -1.51 4.84 12.32
C PHE A 191 -2.33 6.08 12.68
#